data_AF-A0A7C9EIL1-F1
#
_entry.id   AF-A0A7C9EIL1-F1
#
_cell.length_a   1.000
_cell.length_b   1.000
_cell.length_c   1.000
_cell.angle_alpha   90.00
_cell.angle_beta   90.00
_cell.angle_gamma   90.00
#
_symmetry.space_group_name_H-M   'P 1'
#
loop_
_entity.id
_entity.type
_entity.pdbx_description
1 polymer ?
#
loop_
_entity_poly.entity_id
_entity_poly.type
_entity_poly.pdbx_seq_one_letter_code
_entity_poly.pdbx_strand_id
1 'polypeptide(L)'
;ANLMDSLSNENIRHLKEVVLRSEGVQKLISKDIDELQRIAAADKREELKVFSGEVVRFGNRCKDPQYHNLDRYFDKLASELNPQKQLKEEAETIMQQLMTLVQYTAELYHELHALDRFEQDYRRKLQEEDNPGTASKGDGLAIIRAELKSQRKHVRSLKKKSLWSRILEEVGCWNLRCIYITPML
;
A
#
# COMPACT_ATOMS: atom_id res chain seq x y z
N ALA A 1 -10.44 3.66 5.48
CA ALA A 1 -10.14 2.32 6.04
C ALA A 1 -9.81 1.40 4.89
N ASN A 2 -8.78 0.57 5.01
CA ASN A 2 -8.45 -0.43 3.97
C ASN A 2 -9.31 -1.70 4.19
N LEU A 3 -9.40 -2.56 3.17
CA LEU A 3 -10.21 -3.79 3.22
C LEU A 3 -9.77 -4.71 4.38
N MET A 4 -8.46 -4.85 4.60
CA MET A 4 -7.88 -5.72 5.62
C MET A 4 -8.24 -5.29 7.05
N ASP A 5 -8.13 -4.01 7.35
CA ASP A 5 -8.50 -3.44 8.65
C ASP A 5 -9.96 -3.76 8.93
N SER A 6 -10.85 -3.59 7.93
CA SER A 6 -12.29 -3.86 8.09
C SER A 6 -12.61 -5.33 8.40
N LEU A 7 -11.69 -6.24 8.11
CA LEU A 7 -11.78 -7.69 8.34
C LEU A 7 -11.00 -8.14 9.60
N SER A 8 -10.38 -7.21 10.33
CA SER A 8 -9.73 -7.52 11.61
C SER A 8 -10.73 -8.02 12.64
N ASN A 9 -10.26 -8.84 13.60
CA ASN A 9 -11.11 -9.35 14.68
C ASN A 9 -11.80 -8.23 15.46
N GLU A 10 -11.10 -7.11 15.68
CA GLU A 10 -11.65 -5.94 16.36
C GLU A 10 -12.80 -5.31 15.59
N ASN A 11 -12.61 -5.06 14.28
CA ASN A 11 -13.65 -4.44 13.46
C ASN A 11 -14.82 -5.38 13.20
N ILE A 12 -14.60 -6.69 13.07
CA ILE A 12 -15.67 -7.68 12.98
C ILE A 12 -16.47 -7.73 14.29
N ARG A 13 -15.80 -7.69 15.45
CA ARG A 13 -16.47 -7.65 16.75
C ARG A 13 -17.28 -6.36 16.90
N HIS A 14 -16.68 -5.21 16.60
CA HIS A 14 -17.37 -3.92 16.64
C HIS A 14 -18.59 -3.89 15.70
N LEU A 15 -18.47 -4.43 14.48
CA LEU A 15 -19.59 -4.57 13.56
C LEU A 15 -20.72 -5.39 14.20
N LYS A 16 -20.42 -6.59 14.71
CA LYS A 16 -21.40 -7.52 15.27
C LYS A 16 -22.05 -7.04 16.57
N GLU A 17 -21.28 -6.42 17.45
CA GLU A 17 -21.70 -6.08 18.82
C GLU A 17 -22.24 -4.65 18.93
N VAL A 18 -21.76 -3.73 18.09
CA VAL A 18 -22.13 -2.30 18.17
C VAL A 18 -23.00 -1.91 16.98
N VAL A 19 -22.49 -2.07 15.76
CA VAL A 19 -23.14 -1.52 14.55
C VAL A 19 -24.43 -2.25 14.23
N LEU A 20 -24.40 -3.58 14.09
CA LEU A 20 -25.58 -4.38 13.71
C LEU A 20 -26.69 -4.35 14.77
N ARG A 21 -26.33 -4.09 16.03
CA ARG A 21 -27.26 -4.00 17.16
C ARG A 21 -27.79 -2.58 17.41
N SER A 22 -27.30 -1.59 16.66
CA SER A 22 -27.74 -0.21 16.82
C SER A 22 -29.22 -0.05 16.44
N GLU A 23 -29.91 0.83 17.16
CA GLU A 23 -31.33 1.08 16.94
C GLU A 23 -31.63 1.53 15.51
N GLY A 24 -30.76 2.35 14.91
CA GLY A 24 -30.90 2.80 13.53
C GLY A 24 -30.89 1.64 12.53
N VAL A 25 -29.93 0.72 12.64
CA VAL A 25 -29.84 -0.46 11.76
C VAL A 25 -31.03 -1.38 11.97
N GLN A 26 -31.40 -1.62 13.23
CA GLN A 26 -32.51 -2.51 13.60
C GLN A 26 -33.89 -2.00 13.14
N LYS A 27 -34.06 -0.67 13.06
CA LYS A 27 -35.32 -0.05 12.61
C LYS A 27 -35.38 0.16 11.10
N LEU A 28 -34.26 0.45 10.46
CA LEU A 28 -34.23 0.85 9.04
C LEU A 28 -33.94 -0.31 8.09
N ILE A 29 -33.23 -1.35 8.53
CA ILE A 29 -32.78 -2.45 7.67
C ILE A 29 -33.52 -3.74 8.06
N SER A 30 -33.20 -4.32 9.21
CA SER A 30 -33.85 -5.54 9.70
C SER A 30 -33.62 -5.74 11.18
N LYS A 31 -34.56 -6.42 11.84
CA LYS A 31 -34.40 -6.90 13.23
C LYS A 31 -33.74 -8.29 13.31
N ASP A 32 -33.70 -9.02 12.20
CA ASP A 32 -33.04 -10.32 12.13
C ASP A 32 -31.51 -10.10 12.03
N ILE A 33 -30.80 -10.43 13.11
CA ILE A 33 -29.34 -10.33 13.18
C ILE A 33 -28.68 -11.22 12.12
N ASP A 34 -29.25 -12.39 11.80
CA ASP A 34 -28.69 -13.28 10.80
C ASP A 34 -28.85 -12.71 9.40
N GLU A 35 -29.96 -12.02 9.12
CA GLU A 35 -30.16 -11.28 7.88
C GLU A 35 -29.15 -10.14 7.75
N LEU A 36 -28.97 -9.34 8.80
CA LEU A 36 -27.98 -8.25 8.81
C LEU A 36 -26.55 -8.78 8.60
N GLN A 37 -26.20 -9.91 9.20
CA GLN A 37 -24.91 -10.56 8.98
C GLN A 37 -24.75 -11.06 7.54
N ARG A 38 -25.81 -11.63 6.94
CA ARG A 38 -25.79 -12.05 5.53
C ARG A 38 -25.57 -10.87 4.59
N ILE A 39 -26.24 -9.73 4.84
CA ILE A 39 -26.08 -8.49 4.07
C ILE A 39 -24.63 -8.00 4.19
N ALA A 40 -24.14 -7.79 5.41
CA ALA A 40 -22.77 -7.30 5.63
C ALA A 40 -21.70 -8.23 5.03
N ALA A 41 -21.91 -9.55 5.10
CA ALA A 41 -21.03 -10.53 4.49
C ALA A 41 -21.09 -10.49 2.95
N ALA A 42 -22.28 -10.23 2.36
CA ALA A 42 -22.42 -10.06 0.92
C ALA A 42 -21.68 -8.82 0.42
N ASP A 43 -21.84 -7.69 1.11
CA ASP A 43 -21.13 -6.44 0.80
C ASP A 43 -19.61 -6.64 0.84
N LYS A 44 -19.11 -7.31 1.89
CA LYS A 44 -17.67 -7.60 2.02
C LYS A 44 -17.16 -8.56 0.94
N ARG A 45 -17.95 -9.53 0.51
CA ARG A 45 -17.58 -10.43 -0.60
C ARG A 45 -17.47 -9.68 -1.92
N GLU A 46 -18.32 -8.70 -2.19
CA GLU A 46 -18.22 -7.89 -3.41
C GLU A 46 -16.95 -7.01 -3.42
N GLU A 47 -16.61 -6.39 -2.28
CA GLU A 47 -15.34 -5.66 -2.15
C GLU A 47 -14.13 -6.59 -2.39
N LEU A 48 -14.16 -7.81 -1.84
CA LEU A 48 -13.10 -8.79 -2.01
C LEU A 48 -13.00 -9.29 -3.46
N LYS A 49 -14.12 -9.40 -4.17
CA LYS A 49 -14.17 -9.82 -5.58
C LYS A 49 -13.50 -8.80 -6.51
N VAL A 50 -13.72 -7.50 -6.26
CA VAL A 50 -13.02 -6.44 -6.99
C VAL A 50 -11.51 -6.54 -6.74
N PHE A 51 -11.11 -6.72 -5.49
CA PHE A 51 -9.71 -6.87 -5.11
C PHE A 51 -9.06 -8.11 -5.75
N SER A 52 -9.70 -9.28 -5.68
CA SER A 52 -9.18 -10.52 -6.26
C SER A 52 -9.06 -10.42 -7.78
N GLY A 53 -10.02 -9.76 -8.46
CA GLY A 53 -9.95 -9.49 -9.89
C GLY A 53 -8.71 -8.69 -10.29
N GLU A 54 -8.36 -7.66 -9.52
CA GLU A 54 -7.13 -6.89 -9.74
C GLU A 54 -5.88 -7.75 -9.57
N VAL A 55 -5.90 -8.67 -8.62
CA VAL A 55 -4.76 -9.56 -8.36
C VAL A 55 -4.58 -10.56 -9.48
N VAL A 56 -5.66 -11.17 -9.97
CA VAL A 56 -5.60 -12.04 -11.17
C VAL A 56 -5.02 -11.25 -12.34
N ARG A 57 -5.50 -10.01 -12.54
CA ARG A 57 -5.03 -9.12 -13.62
C ARG A 57 -3.54 -8.81 -13.51
N PHE A 58 -3.03 -8.55 -12.31
CA PHE A 58 -1.61 -8.32 -12.09
C PHE A 58 -0.79 -9.61 -12.21
N GLY A 59 -1.30 -10.73 -11.70
CA GLY A 59 -0.61 -12.00 -11.73
C GLY A 59 -0.41 -12.55 -13.13
N ASN A 60 -1.41 -12.41 -14.00
CA ASN A 60 -1.28 -12.74 -15.42
C ASN A 60 -0.23 -11.89 -16.17
N ARG A 61 0.28 -10.81 -15.56
CA ARG A 61 1.38 -9.98 -16.10
C ARG A 61 2.73 -10.29 -15.46
N CYS A 62 2.79 -11.14 -14.44
CA CYS A 62 4.05 -11.58 -13.85
C CYS A 62 4.85 -12.41 -14.87
N LYS A 63 6.18 -12.35 -14.81
CA LYS A 63 7.04 -13.16 -15.68
C LYS A 63 6.99 -14.65 -15.32
N ASP A 64 6.79 -14.93 -14.05
CA ASP A 64 6.73 -16.29 -13.55
C ASP A 64 5.30 -16.87 -13.74
N PRO A 65 5.13 -17.93 -14.54
CA PRO A 65 3.83 -18.51 -14.85
C PRO A 65 3.09 -19.08 -13.63
N GLN A 66 3.77 -19.35 -12.51
CA GLN A 66 3.12 -19.87 -11.31
C GLN A 66 2.01 -18.93 -10.81
N TYR A 67 2.13 -17.65 -11.14
CA TYR A 67 1.26 -16.55 -10.73
C TYR A 67 0.11 -16.27 -11.70
N HIS A 68 -0.01 -17.05 -12.77
CA HIS A 68 -1.04 -16.89 -13.79
C HIS A 68 -2.29 -17.70 -13.44
N ASN A 69 -3.43 -17.29 -13.98
CA ASN A 69 -4.73 -17.97 -13.87
C ASN A 69 -5.17 -18.23 -12.41
N LEU A 70 -4.89 -17.25 -11.54
CA LEU A 70 -5.27 -17.27 -10.13
C LEU A 70 -6.79 -17.33 -9.90
N ASP A 71 -7.59 -16.94 -10.87
CA ASP A 71 -9.05 -17.06 -10.85
C ASP A 71 -9.49 -18.48 -10.47
N ARG A 72 -8.85 -19.50 -11.04
CA ARG A 72 -9.12 -20.91 -10.73
C ARG A 72 -8.83 -21.27 -9.28
N TYR A 73 -7.82 -20.63 -8.68
CA TYR A 73 -7.46 -20.84 -7.29
C TYR A 73 -8.48 -20.19 -6.36
N PHE A 74 -8.92 -18.97 -6.68
CA PHE A 74 -9.97 -18.28 -5.93
C PHE A 74 -11.31 -19.01 -5.99
N ASP A 75 -11.71 -19.51 -7.16
CA ASP A 75 -12.94 -20.30 -7.32
C ASP A 75 -12.91 -21.57 -6.47
N LYS A 76 -11.74 -22.22 -6.40
CA LYS A 76 -11.52 -23.39 -5.53
C LYS A 76 -11.59 -23.02 -4.05
N LEU A 77 -10.94 -21.94 -3.63
CA LEU A 77 -11.01 -21.44 -2.25
C LEU A 77 -12.43 -21.08 -1.81
N ALA A 78 -13.22 -20.47 -2.69
CA ALA A 78 -14.62 -20.16 -2.41
C ALA A 78 -15.48 -21.42 -2.14
N SER A 79 -15.03 -22.58 -2.63
CA SER A 79 -15.68 -23.88 -2.40
C SER A 79 -15.13 -24.66 -1.20
N GLU A 80 -13.94 -24.32 -0.69
CA GLU A 80 -13.29 -25.04 0.41
C GLU A 80 -13.59 -24.38 1.78
N LEU A 81 -14.25 -25.13 2.66
CA LEU A 81 -14.74 -24.67 3.97
C LEU A 81 -13.70 -24.74 5.11
N ASN A 82 -12.39 -24.74 4.84
CA ASN A 82 -11.39 -24.89 5.92
C ASN A 82 -10.33 -23.77 5.99
N PRO A 83 -10.30 -22.95 7.06
CA PRO A 83 -9.27 -21.93 7.25
C PRO A 83 -7.92 -22.56 7.62
N GLN A 84 -6.88 -22.33 6.80
CA GLN A 84 -5.50 -22.67 7.19
C GLN A 84 -4.87 -21.48 7.95
N LYS A 85 -4.87 -21.57 9.29
CA LYS A 85 -4.37 -20.51 10.18
C LYS A 85 -2.93 -20.05 9.92
N GLN A 86 -2.02 -20.97 9.57
CA GLN A 86 -0.61 -20.63 9.33
C GLN A 86 -0.43 -19.71 8.13
N LEU A 87 -1.30 -19.83 7.13
CA LEU A 87 -1.24 -18.97 5.98
C LEU A 87 -1.56 -17.52 6.40
N LYS A 88 -2.66 -17.29 7.12
CA LYS A 88 -3.09 -15.94 7.52
C LYS A 88 -1.98 -15.06 8.13
N GLU A 89 -1.18 -15.57 9.05
CA GLU A 89 -0.11 -14.80 9.72
C GLU A 89 1.04 -14.41 8.76
N GLU A 90 1.39 -15.30 7.82
CA GLU A 90 2.38 -15.01 6.79
C GLU A 90 1.85 -13.93 5.82
N ALA A 91 0.59 -14.02 5.41
CA ALA A 91 -0.04 -13.01 4.55
C ALA A 91 -0.09 -11.63 5.22
N GLU A 92 -0.44 -11.57 6.51
CA GLU A 92 -0.44 -10.32 7.29
C GLU A 92 0.96 -9.69 7.35
N THR A 93 1.99 -10.51 7.59
CA THR A 93 3.38 -10.04 7.65
C THR A 93 3.86 -9.48 6.29
N ILE A 94 3.61 -10.22 5.19
CA ILE A 94 3.97 -9.77 3.84
C ILE A 94 3.22 -8.48 3.48
N MET A 95 1.95 -8.36 3.88
CA MET A 95 1.15 -7.16 3.65
C MET A 95 1.71 -5.94 4.37
N GLN A 96 2.11 -6.07 5.65
CA GLN A 96 2.73 -4.99 6.40
C GLN A 96 4.04 -4.51 5.74
N GLN A 97 4.86 -5.46 5.26
CA GLN A 97 6.07 -5.14 4.50
C GLN A 97 5.72 -4.38 3.21
N LEU A 98 4.72 -4.83 2.46
CA LEU A 98 4.27 -4.15 1.25
C LEU A 98 3.76 -2.73 1.53
N MET A 99 2.93 -2.53 2.57
CA MET A 99 2.46 -1.22 2.98
C MET A 99 3.61 -0.28 3.34
N THR A 100 4.64 -0.80 4.01
CA THR A 100 5.84 -0.03 4.35
C THR A 100 6.60 0.40 3.10
N LEU A 101 6.74 -0.49 2.11
CA LEU A 101 7.36 -0.16 0.82
C LEU A 101 6.56 0.89 0.03
N VAL A 102 5.22 0.80 0.04
CA VAL A 102 4.33 1.79 -0.59
C VAL A 102 4.52 3.16 0.08
N GLN A 103 4.55 3.19 1.42
CA GLN A 103 4.79 4.43 2.17
C GLN A 103 6.14 5.07 1.81
N TYR A 104 7.23 4.30 1.79
CA TYR A 104 8.53 4.80 1.34
C TYR A 104 8.54 5.25 -0.12
N THR A 105 7.68 4.69 -0.97
CA THR A 105 7.55 5.09 -2.38
C THR A 105 6.82 6.42 -2.51
N ALA A 106 5.78 6.65 -1.70
CA ALA A 106 5.10 7.94 -1.64
C ALA A 106 6.04 9.04 -1.10
N GLU A 107 6.80 8.75 -0.03
CA GLU A 107 7.85 9.64 0.47
C GLU A 107 8.90 9.94 -0.60
N LEU A 108 9.38 8.91 -1.30
CA LEU A 108 10.34 9.08 -2.39
C LEU A 108 9.82 10.04 -3.47
N TYR A 109 8.54 9.95 -3.84
CA TYR A 109 7.94 10.85 -4.82
C TYR A 109 8.01 12.30 -4.36
N HIS A 110 7.61 12.59 -3.12
CA HIS A 110 7.69 13.94 -2.55
C HIS A 110 9.13 14.46 -2.44
N GLU A 111 10.06 13.60 -2.03
CA GLU A 111 11.47 13.97 -1.87
C GLU A 111 12.21 14.16 -3.20
N LEU A 112 11.78 13.49 -4.27
CA LEU A 112 12.24 13.77 -5.63
C LEU A 112 11.79 15.16 -6.09
N HIS A 113 10.53 15.53 -5.85
CA HIS A 113 10.04 16.89 -6.12
C HIS A 113 10.77 17.95 -5.31
N ALA A 114 11.10 17.66 -4.04
CA ALA A 114 11.91 18.56 -3.22
C ALA A 114 13.33 18.70 -3.77
N LEU A 115 13.96 17.60 -4.20
CA LEU A 115 15.28 17.61 -4.81
C LEU A 115 15.34 18.49 -6.07
N ASP A 116 14.33 18.40 -6.94
CA ASP A 116 14.26 19.25 -8.14
C ASP A 116 14.22 20.75 -7.78
N ARG A 117 13.53 21.14 -6.71
CA ARG A 117 13.52 22.52 -6.21
C ARG A 117 14.90 22.94 -5.68
N PHE A 118 15.55 22.12 -4.85
CA PHE A 118 16.91 22.40 -4.37
C PHE A 118 17.92 22.55 -5.51
N GLU A 119 17.79 21.76 -6.59
CA GLU A 119 18.65 21.88 -7.78
C GLU A 119 18.38 23.16 -8.58
N GLN A 120 17.14 23.66 -8.59
CA GLN A 120 16.81 24.96 -9.18
C GLN A 120 17.38 26.11 -8.36
N ASP A 121 17.24 26.09 -7.04
CA ASP A 121 17.75 27.14 -6.16
C ASP A 121 19.28 27.18 -6.15
N TYR A 122 19.95 26.02 -6.19
CA TYR A 122 21.40 25.96 -6.37
C TYR A 122 21.84 26.59 -7.69
N ARG A 123 21.14 26.32 -8.81
CA ARG A 123 21.44 26.94 -10.12
C ARG A 123 21.24 28.45 -10.10
N ARG A 124 20.15 28.94 -9.49
CA ARG A 124 19.87 30.37 -9.35
C ARG A 124 20.96 31.10 -8.56
N LYS A 125 21.38 30.49 -7.45
CA LYS A 125 22.44 31.04 -6.58
C LYS A 125 23.81 31.06 -7.26
N LEU A 126 24.12 30.06 -8.09
CA LEU A 126 25.32 30.06 -8.90
C LEU A 126 25.34 31.26 -9.88
N GLN A 127 24.21 31.57 -10.51
CA GLN A 127 24.07 32.74 -11.39
C GLN A 127 24.17 34.08 -10.64
N GLU A 128 23.69 34.14 -9.39
CA GLU A 128 23.80 35.34 -8.54
C GLU A 128 25.27 35.61 -8.12
N GLU A 129 26.08 34.59 -7.87
CA GLU A 129 27.50 34.73 -7.49
C GLU A 129 28.41 35.10 -8.69
N ASP A 130 28.05 34.69 -9.91
CA ASP A 130 28.73 35.10 -11.16
C ASP A 130 28.54 36.60 -11.48
N ASN A 131 27.62 37.29 -10.78
CA ASN A 131 27.43 38.73 -10.92
C ASN A 131 28.41 39.52 -10.02
N PRO A 132 29.17 40.51 -10.54
CA PRO A 132 30.31 41.07 -9.83
C PRO A 132 29.98 41.99 -8.63
N GLY A 133 28.70 42.22 -8.29
CA GLY A 133 28.28 43.30 -7.37
C GLY A 133 28.00 42.97 -5.89
N THR A 134 27.98 41.71 -5.43
CA THR A 134 27.57 41.36 -4.06
C THR A 134 28.70 40.73 -3.24
N ALA A 135 29.00 41.28 -2.05
CA ALA A 135 30.16 40.91 -1.22
C ALA A 135 29.88 39.78 -0.18
N SER A 136 28.78 39.03 -0.33
CA SER A 136 28.43 37.91 0.56
C SER A 136 28.48 36.60 -0.23
N LYS A 137 29.69 36.12 -0.53
CA LYS A 137 30.00 35.45 -1.81
C LYS A 137 30.48 34.00 -1.73
N GLY A 138 30.19 33.26 -0.67
CA GLY A 138 30.58 31.85 -0.64
C GLY A 138 29.95 31.00 0.46
N ASP A 139 29.62 31.59 1.60
CA ASP A 139 29.04 30.84 2.73
C ASP A 139 27.60 30.37 2.42
N GLY A 140 26.82 31.22 1.74
CA GLY A 140 25.47 30.87 1.27
C GLY A 140 25.46 29.75 0.22
N LEU A 141 26.38 29.79 -0.76
CA LEU A 141 26.49 28.71 -1.75
C LEU A 141 26.98 27.40 -1.12
N ALA A 142 27.90 27.48 -0.15
CA ALA A 142 28.38 26.30 0.58
C ALA A 142 27.25 25.63 1.37
N ILE A 143 26.38 26.40 2.03
CA ILE A 143 25.20 25.89 2.75
C ILE A 143 24.25 25.18 1.78
N ILE A 144 23.87 25.82 0.67
CA ILE A 144 22.94 25.23 -0.31
C ILE A 144 23.54 23.97 -0.96
N ARG A 145 24.86 23.95 -1.22
CA ARG A 145 25.55 22.76 -1.71
C ARG A 145 25.50 21.62 -0.69
N ALA A 146 25.68 21.92 0.59
CA ALA A 146 25.61 20.92 1.66
C ALA A 146 24.20 20.35 1.79
N GLU A 147 23.17 21.20 1.77
CA GLU A 147 21.75 20.81 1.76
C GLU A 147 21.42 19.93 0.56
N LEU A 148 21.85 20.32 -0.65
CA LEU A 148 21.64 19.51 -1.86
C LEU A 148 22.30 18.13 -1.75
N LYS A 149 23.51 18.05 -1.17
CA LYS A 149 24.21 16.77 -0.96
C LYS A 149 23.46 15.90 0.05
N SER A 150 22.92 16.51 1.11
CA SER A 150 22.08 15.83 2.11
C SER A 150 20.81 15.29 1.46
N GLN A 151 20.09 16.12 0.70
CA GLN A 151 18.87 15.74 0.00
C GLN A 151 19.09 14.58 -0.97
N ARG A 152 20.16 14.63 -1.77
CA ARG A 152 20.54 13.52 -2.66
C ARG A 152 20.84 12.23 -1.90
N LYS A 153 21.43 12.33 -0.69
CA LYS A 153 21.67 11.16 0.18
C LYS A 153 20.34 10.60 0.71
N HIS A 154 19.42 11.47 1.10
CA HIS A 154 18.08 11.08 1.55
C HIS A 154 17.29 10.35 0.45
N VAL A 155 17.19 10.95 -0.75
CA VAL A 155 16.56 10.31 -1.93
C VAL A 155 17.19 8.97 -2.25
N ARG A 156 18.53 8.84 -2.21
CA ARG A 156 19.20 7.54 -2.43
C ARG A 156 18.84 6.50 -1.37
N SER A 157 18.67 6.90 -0.12
CA SER A 157 18.23 6.02 0.97
C SER A 157 16.79 5.54 0.72
N LEU A 158 15.88 6.47 0.38
CA LEU A 158 14.49 6.14 0.06
C LEU A 158 14.37 5.23 -1.17
N LYS A 159 15.15 5.46 -2.22
CA LYS A 159 15.21 4.55 -3.38
C LYS A 159 15.55 3.11 -3.00
N LYS A 160 16.44 2.90 -2.02
CA LYS A 160 16.81 1.56 -1.52
C LYS A 160 15.75 0.90 -0.63
N LYS A 161 14.89 1.70 0.01
CA LYS A 161 13.85 1.23 0.94
C LYS A 161 12.47 1.13 0.30
N SER A 162 12.26 1.75 -0.85
CA SER A 162 10.97 1.82 -1.54
C SER A 162 10.82 0.71 -2.58
N LEU A 163 9.66 0.70 -3.26
CA LEU A 163 9.43 -0.15 -4.42
C LEU A 163 10.38 0.17 -5.58
N TRP A 164 11.08 1.31 -5.57
CA TRP A 164 12.03 1.67 -6.63
C TRP A 164 13.21 0.71 -6.78
N SER A 165 13.71 0.14 -5.68
CA SER A 165 14.77 -0.86 -5.71
C SER A 165 14.27 -2.29 -5.91
N ARG A 166 12.96 -2.49 -5.92
CA ARG A 166 12.33 -3.80 -6.13
C ARG A 166 11.74 -3.82 -7.53
N ILE A 167 12.33 -4.65 -8.39
CA ILE A 167 11.92 -4.80 -9.79
C ILE A 167 10.42 -5.12 -9.83
N LEU A 168 9.71 -4.60 -10.84
CA LEU A 168 8.28 -4.77 -11.11
C LEU A 168 7.74 -6.22 -10.92
N GLU A 169 8.62 -7.21 -11.05
CA GLU A 169 8.35 -8.63 -10.82
C GLU A 169 8.16 -9.00 -9.36
N GLU A 170 8.90 -8.42 -8.41
CA GLU A 170 8.65 -8.66 -6.99
C GLU A 170 7.31 -8.05 -6.57
N VAL A 171 6.98 -6.83 -6.98
CA VAL A 171 5.74 -6.17 -6.50
C VAL A 171 4.47 -6.88 -7.01
N GLY A 172 4.51 -7.44 -8.22
CA GLY A 172 3.46 -8.34 -8.74
C GLY A 172 3.40 -9.63 -7.93
N CYS A 173 4.51 -10.35 -7.80
CA CYS A 173 4.59 -11.62 -7.08
C CYS A 173 4.29 -11.51 -5.57
N TRP A 174 4.56 -10.37 -4.94
CA TRP A 174 4.26 -10.12 -3.52
C TRP A 174 2.78 -9.86 -3.29
N ASN A 175 2.09 -9.16 -4.19
CA ASN A 175 0.62 -9.08 -4.16
C ASN A 175 -0.02 -10.46 -4.34
N LEU A 176 0.55 -11.31 -5.20
CA LEU A 176 0.10 -12.71 -5.30
C LEU A 176 0.42 -13.52 -4.04
N ARG A 177 1.61 -13.39 -3.46
CA ARG A 177 2.00 -14.17 -2.27
C ARG A 177 1.20 -13.79 -1.02
N CYS A 178 0.74 -12.53 -0.91
CA CYS A 178 -0.26 -12.13 0.08
C CYS A 178 -1.61 -12.84 -0.07
N ILE A 179 -1.89 -13.40 -1.24
CA ILE A 179 -3.20 -13.94 -1.65
C ILE A 179 -3.22 -15.46 -1.77
N TYR A 180 -2.08 -16.08 -2.11
CA TYR A 180 -1.87 -17.55 -1.98
C TYR A 180 -2.09 -18.07 -0.56
N ILE A 181 -2.22 -17.14 0.39
CA ILE A 181 -2.05 -17.35 1.80
C ILE A 181 -3.27 -16.79 2.58
N THR A 182 -4.35 -16.41 1.88
CA THR A 182 -5.65 -16.10 2.52
C THR A 182 -6.67 -17.22 2.27
N PRO A 183 -6.70 -18.29 3.08
CA PRO A 183 -7.92 -19.05 3.23
C PRO A 183 -8.83 -18.22 4.13
N MET A 184 -9.67 -17.40 3.51
CA MET A 184 -10.60 -16.55 4.23
C MET A 184 -11.76 -17.40 4.75
N LEU A 185 -11.63 -17.86 5.99
CA LEU A 185 -12.72 -18.28 6.89
C LEU A 185 -12.47 -17.73 8.29
#